data_AF-A0A5Y5TB61-F1
#
_entry.id   AF-A0A5Y5TB61-F1
#
_cell.length_a   1.000
_cell.length_b   1.000
_cell.length_c   1.000
_cell.angle_alpha   90.00
_cell.angle_beta   90.00
_cell.angle_gamma   90.00
#
_symmetry.space_group_name_H-M   'P 1'
#
loop_
_entity.id
_entity.type
_entity.pdbx_description
1 polymer ?
#
loop_
_entity_poly.entity_id
_entity_poly.type
_entity_poly.pdbx_seq_one_letter_code
_entity_poly.pdbx_strand_id
1 'polypeptide(L)'
;MAINPPFPLIRGWANYHRHVVSKAVFSYVDTQIWKKIWRWCVRRHPRKSKRWIHSKYFKTIGMRNWVFSGSDLEGWEYALFSAASIPVKRHIKIRAEANPYEVRWESYFEKRLDYLWIESLQGRRKIATLWRKQNQICPLCGLRFTQETGWNIHHRIKKILGGGDELTNLLLLHPNCHRQLHANEAGSQ
;
A
#
# COMPACT_ATOMS: atom_id res chain seq x y z
N MET A 1 29.92 -13.97 -2.43
CA MET A 1 30.13 -12.53 -2.69
C MET A 1 28.77 -11.86 -2.73
N ALA A 2 28.43 -11.12 -1.66
CA ALA A 2 27.12 -10.50 -1.49
C ALA A 2 26.95 -9.35 -2.49
N ILE A 3 26.21 -9.63 -3.56
CA ILE A 3 25.60 -8.57 -4.36
C ILE A 3 24.50 -8.02 -3.46
N ASN A 4 24.76 -6.96 -2.70
CA ASN A 4 23.69 -6.21 -2.05
C ASN A 4 23.04 -5.39 -3.16
N PRO A 5 22.00 -5.90 -3.83
CA PRO A 5 21.63 -5.39 -5.12
C PRO A 5 20.93 -4.04 -4.91
N PRO A 6 20.93 -3.13 -5.90
CA PRO A 6 20.25 -1.83 -5.83
C PRO A 6 18.70 -1.92 -5.70
N PHE A 7 18.16 -3.11 -5.41
CA PHE A 7 16.75 -3.42 -5.27
C PHE A 7 15.98 -2.56 -4.24
N PRO A 8 16.53 -2.18 -3.07
CA PRO A 8 15.79 -1.32 -2.14
C PRO A 8 15.67 0.13 -2.65
N LEU A 9 16.66 0.63 -3.39
CA LEU A 9 16.67 2.01 -3.89
C LEU A 9 15.61 2.24 -4.97
N ILE A 10 15.51 1.34 -5.94
CA ILE A 10 14.50 1.43 -7.02
C ILE A 10 13.09 1.35 -6.41
N ARG A 11 12.89 0.45 -5.45
CA ARG A 11 11.62 0.31 -4.75
C ARG A 11 11.26 1.58 -3.97
N GLY A 12 12.21 2.18 -3.25
CA GLY A 12 12.00 3.44 -2.53
C GLY A 12 11.63 4.58 -3.48
N TRP A 13 12.44 4.79 -4.52
CA TRP A 13 12.22 5.82 -5.53
C TRP A 13 10.87 5.68 -6.25
N ALA A 14 10.52 4.47 -6.67
CA ALA A 14 9.26 4.22 -7.36
C ALA A 14 8.05 4.41 -6.42
N ASN A 15 8.18 4.08 -5.12
CA ASN A 15 7.13 4.37 -4.14
C ASN A 15 6.95 5.88 -3.90
N TYR A 16 8.05 6.65 -3.89
CA TYR A 16 7.98 8.11 -3.74
C TYR A 16 7.25 8.76 -4.92
N HIS A 17 7.58 8.38 -6.16
CA HIS A 17 6.99 8.94 -7.37
C HIS A 17 5.67 8.29 -7.82
N ARG A 18 5.11 7.34 -7.04
CA ARG A 18 3.88 6.62 -7.42
C ARG A 18 2.64 7.51 -7.49
N HIS A 19 2.69 8.70 -6.89
CA HIS A 19 1.57 9.62 -6.84
C HIS A 19 1.46 10.55 -8.05
N VAL A 20 2.51 10.62 -8.85
CA VAL A 20 2.58 11.38 -10.10
C VAL A 20 2.29 10.44 -11.28
N VAL A 21 1.96 10.98 -12.45
CA VAL A 21 1.75 10.22 -13.71
C VAL A 21 3.10 9.70 -14.24
N SER A 22 3.70 8.76 -13.49
CA SER A 22 5.10 8.33 -13.66
C SER A 22 5.23 7.00 -14.40
N LYS A 23 4.14 6.42 -14.92
CA LYS A 23 4.16 5.06 -15.48
C LYS A 23 5.12 4.92 -16.67
N ALA A 24 5.08 5.88 -17.59
CA ALA A 24 5.99 5.91 -18.73
C ALA A 24 7.46 6.04 -18.29
N VAL A 25 7.72 6.89 -17.30
CA VAL A 25 9.06 7.09 -16.71
C VAL A 25 9.56 5.81 -16.04
N PHE A 26 8.70 5.11 -15.30
CA PHE A 26 9.05 3.83 -14.67
C PHE A 26 9.43 2.77 -15.71
N SER A 27 8.66 2.63 -16.79
CA SER A 27 8.99 1.72 -17.88
C SER A 27 10.29 2.10 -18.57
N TYR A 28 10.55 3.39 -18.76
CA TYR A 28 11.80 3.88 -19.33
C TYR A 28 13.00 3.54 -18.44
N VAL A 29 12.91 3.81 -17.13
CA VAL A 29 13.97 3.51 -16.15
C VAL A 29 14.24 2.01 -16.10
N ASP A 30 13.21 1.18 -16.01
CA ASP A 30 13.35 -0.29 -16.02
C ASP A 30 14.10 -0.77 -17.28
N THR A 31 13.78 -0.19 -18.44
CA THR A 31 14.45 -0.50 -19.71
C THR A 31 15.93 -0.11 -19.69
N GLN A 32 16.27 1.07 -19.14
CA GLN A 32 17.66 1.53 -19.06
C GLN A 32 18.48 0.68 -18.08
N ILE A 33 17.89 0.31 -16.94
CA ILE A 33 18.52 -0.59 -15.96
C ILE A 33 18.79 -1.95 -16.62
N TRP A 34 17.79 -2.51 -17.31
CA TRP A 34 17.94 -3.77 -18.02
C TRP A 34 19.07 -3.72 -19.06
N LYS A 35 19.16 -2.66 -19.88
CA LYS A 35 20.25 -2.48 -20.86
C LYS A 35 21.63 -2.47 -20.20
N LYS A 36 21.77 -1.80 -19.05
CA LYS A 36 23.04 -1.75 -18.29
C LYS A 36 23.41 -3.12 -17.73
N ILE A 37 22.43 -3.85 -17.17
CA ILE A 37 22.63 -5.21 -16.66
C ILE A 37 23.03 -6.16 -17.78
N TRP A 38 22.32 -6.12 -18.91
CA TRP A 38 22.64 -6.97 -20.07
C TRP A 38 24.07 -6.73 -20.57
N ARG A 39 24.48 -5.46 -20.74
CA ARG A 39 25.86 -5.12 -21.12
C ARG A 39 26.88 -5.62 -20.11
N TRP A 40 26.57 -5.54 -18.81
CA TRP A 40 27.42 -6.09 -17.76
C TRP A 40 27.53 -7.62 -17.86
N CYS A 41 26.42 -8.33 -18.03
CA CYS A 41 26.41 -9.79 -18.19
C CYS A 41 27.24 -10.25 -19.39
N VAL A 42 27.08 -9.59 -20.55
CA VAL A 42 27.83 -9.91 -21.77
C VAL A 42 29.33 -9.66 -21.58
N ARG A 43 29.70 -8.51 -21.02
CA ARG A 43 31.09 -8.16 -20.74
C ARG A 43 31.74 -9.11 -19.73
N ARG A 44 30.98 -9.63 -18.76
CA ARG A 44 31.48 -10.58 -17.75
C ARG A 44 31.80 -11.95 -18.35
N HIS A 45 31.15 -12.33 -19.45
CA HIS A 45 31.29 -13.66 -20.07
C HIS A 45 31.58 -13.57 -21.57
N PRO A 46 32.76 -13.03 -21.97
CA PRO A 46 33.06 -12.76 -23.38
C PRO A 46 33.12 -14.04 -24.24
N ARG A 47 33.43 -15.20 -23.64
CA ARG A 47 33.53 -16.50 -24.32
C ARG A 47 32.23 -17.31 -24.32
N LYS A 48 31.16 -16.82 -23.71
CA LYS A 48 29.89 -17.56 -23.59
C LYS A 48 28.86 -16.97 -24.55
N SER A 49 28.00 -17.84 -25.07
CA SER A 49 26.92 -17.42 -25.97
C SER A 49 25.90 -16.56 -25.23
N LYS A 50 25.21 -15.67 -25.96
CA LYS A 50 24.12 -14.85 -25.42
C LYS A 50 23.00 -15.70 -24.81
N ARG A 51 22.72 -16.87 -25.40
CA ARG A 51 21.73 -17.84 -24.88
C ARG A 51 22.15 -18.38 -23.51
N TRP A 52 23.43 -18.76 -23.35
CA TRP A 52 23.94 -19.22 -22.05
C TRP A 52 23.86 -18.10 -20.99
N ILE A 53 24.21 -16.87 -21.37
CA ILE A 53 24.11 -15.71 -20.47
C ILE A 53 22.66 -15.49 -20.03
N HIS A 54 21.70 -15.58 -20.97
CA HIS A 54 20.27 -15.48 -20.66
C HIS A 54 19.86 -16.55 -19.64
N SER A 55 20.12 -17.83 -19.91
CA SER A 55 19.77 -18.94 -19.02
C SER A 55 20.42 -18.84 -17.64
N LYS A 56 21.59 -18.20 -17.52
CA LYS A 56 22.29 -18.05 -16.24
C LYS A 56 21.73 -16.94 -15.35
N TYR A 57 21.36 -15.80 -15.92
CA TYR A 57 21.03 -14.59 -15.16
C TYR A 57 19.55 -14.20 -15.21
N PHE A 58 18.80 -14.72 -16.17
CA PHE A 58 17.43 -14.31 -16.41
C PHE A 58 16.48 -15.49 -16.29
N LYS A 59 15.41 -15.29 -15.52
CA LYS A 59 14.34 -16.26 -15.32
C LYS A 59 12.99 -15.68 -15.75
N THR A 60 12.02 -16.56 -15.91
CA THR A 60 10.60 -16.21 -16.01
C THR A 60 9.99 -16.25 -14.63
N ILE A 61 9.37 -15.16 -14.20
CA ILE A 61 8.68 -15.05 -12.90
C ILE A 61 7.25 -14.61 -13.16
N GLY A 62 6.29 -15.50 -12.89
CA GLY A 62 4.88 -15.30 -13.26
C GLY A 62 4.74 -15.09 -14.77
N MET A 63 4.10 -14.00 -15.17
CA MET A 63 3.92 -13.62 -16.58
C MET A 63 5.11 -12.87 -17.19
N ARG A 64 6.17 -12.58 -16.41
CA ARG A 64 7.29 -11.74 -16.85
C ARG A 64 8.48 -12.60 -17.23
N ASN A 65 8.92 -12.45 -18.47
CA ASN A 65 10.16 -13.02 -18.99
C ASN A 65 11.31 -12.03 -18.81
N TRP A 66 12.55 -12.53 -18.95
CA TRP A 66 13.77 -11.71 -18.88
C TRP A 66 13.93 -10.96 -17.54
N VAL A 67 13.53 -11.60 -16.44
CA VAL A 67 13.72 -11.02 -15.10
C VAL A 67 15.11 -11.37 -14.61
N PHE A 68 15.95 -10.36 -14.40
CA PHE A 68 17.28 -10.56 -13.83
C PHE A 68 17.14 -11.10 -12.41
N SER A 69 17.73 -12.27 -12.17
CA SER A 69 17.66 -12.96 -10.89
C SER A 69 19.02 -13.55 -10.51
N GLY A 70 19.28 -13.67 -9.22
CA GLY A 70 20.45 -14.35 -8.70
C GLY A 70 20.16 -14.94 -7.32
N SER A 71 20.92 -15.96 -6.94
CA SER A 71 20.88 -16.52 -5.59
C SER A 71 22.13 -16.13 -4.81
N ASP A 72 22.01 -16.01 -3.49
CA ASP A 72 23.17 -15.92 -2.61
C ASP A 72 23.72 -17.33 -2.26
N LEU A 73 24.72 -17.35 -1.37
CA LEU A 73 25.35 -18.59 -0.89
C LEU A 73 24.43 -19.42 0.02
N GLU A 74 23.39 -18.79 0.59
CA GLU A 74 22.40 -19.43 1.45
C GLU A 74 21.18 -19.93 0.67
N GLY A 75 21.15 -19.70 -0.65
CA GLY A 75 20.08 -20.14 -1.54
C GLY A 75 18.92 -19.16 -1.65
N TRP A 76 18.99 -17.97 -1.05
CA TRP A 76 17.95 -16.95 -1.22
C TRP A 76 17.96 -16.41 -2.64
N GLU A 77 16.81 -16.49 -3.30
CA GLU A 77 16.65 -15.93 -4.65
C GLU A 77 16.22 -14.47 -4.58
N TYR A 78 16.95 -13.63 -5.32
CA TYR A 78 16.64 -12.23 -5.50
C TYR A 78 16.30 -11.98 -6.97
N ALA A 79 15.21 -11.25 -7.19
CA ALA A 79 14.80 -10.80 -8.51
C ALA A 79 14.84 -9.28 -8.58
N LEU A 80 15.22 -8.74 -9.74
CA LEU A 80 15.20 -7.31 -9.99
C LEU A 80 13.79 -6.76 -9.86
N PHE A 81 13.63 -5.84 -8.91
CA PHE A 81 12.41 -5.08 -8.75
C PHE A 81 12.17 -4.19 -9.98
N SER A 82 10.94 -4.18 -10.46
CA SER A 82 10.50 -3.34 -11.57
C SER A 82 9.69 -2.17 -11.05
N ALA A 83 10.18 -0.96 -11.31
CA ALA A 83 9.48 0.26 -10.96
C ALA A 83 8.09 0.30 -11.63
N ALA A 84 7.98 -0.21 -12.86
CA ALA A 84 6.72 -0.29 -13.59
C ALA A 84 5.72 -1.28 -12.97
N SER A 85 6.10 -2.11 -12.00
CA SER A 85 5.13 -2.94 -11.27
C SER A 85 4.31 -2.11 -10.26
N ILE A 86 4.80 -0.96 -9.82
CA ILE A 86 4.08 -0.11 -8.86
C ILE A 86 2.85 0.53 -9.54
N PRO A 87 1.65 0.41 -8.93
CA PRO A 87 0.47 1.11 -9.42
C PRO A 87 0.57 2.60 -9.09
N VAL A 88 0.26 3.43 -10.09
CA VAL A 88 0.13 4.88 -9.92
C VAL A 88 -1.10 5.13 -9.05
N LYS A 89 -0.92 5.83 -7.93
CA LYS A 89 -2.00 6.14 -6.98
C LYS A 89 -2.19 7.65 -6.89
N ARG A 90 -3.24 8.16 -7.54
CA ARG A 90 -3.55 9.60 -7.51
C ARG A 90 -3.94 10.05 -6.10
N HIS A 91 -3.55 11.28 -5.75
CA HIS A 91 -4.08 11.94 -4.57
C HIS A 91 -5.57 12.22 -4.76
N ILE A 92 -6.37 11.83 -3.77
CA ILE A 92 -7.79 12.16 -3.73
C ILE A 92 -7.91 13.57 -3.17
N LYS A 93 -8.35 14.53 -3.98
CA LYS A 93 -8.59 15.91 -3.52
C LYS A 93 -9.63 15.93 -2.39
N ILE A 94 -9.50 16.87 -1.47
CA ILE A 94 -10.56 17.15 -0.50
C ILE A 94 -11.67 17.91 -1.23
N ARG A 95 -12.94 17.57 -0.99
CA ARG A 95 -14.09 18.34 -1.51
C ARG A 95 -13.97 19.80 -1.06
N ALA A 96 -14.20 20.74 -1.97
CA ALA A 96 -13.99 22.16 -1.69
C ALA A 96 -14.92 22.66 -0.57
N GLU A 97 -16.11 22.08 -0.48
CA GLU A 97 -17.16 22.41 0.48
C GLU A 97 -16.96 21.72 1.84
N ALA A 98 -15.98 20.79 1.95
CA ALA A 98 -15.79 20.01 3.16
C ALA A 98 -15.15 20.84 4.27
N ASN A 99 -15.93 21.12 5.30
CA ASN A 99 -15.50 21.84 6.49
C ASN A 99 -15.23 20.85 7.65
N PRO A 100 -13.98 20.74 8.16
CA PRO A 100 -13.66 19.90 9.32
C PRO A 100 -14.39 20.28 10.61
N TYR A 101 -14.94 21.49 10.69
CA TYR A 101 -15.63 22.04 11.85
C TYR A 101 -17.15 21.97 11.73
N GLU A 102 -17.67 21.16 10.81
CA GLU A 102 -19.10 20.92 10.68
C GLU A 102 -19.41 19.43 10.81
N VAL A 103 -20.37 19.10 11.68
CA VAL A 103 -20.75 17.71 12.00
C VAL A 103 -21.15 16.91 10.76
N ARG A 104 -21.79 17.55 9.76
CA ARG A 104 -22.20 16.89 8.51
C ARG A 104 -21.05 16.27 7.73
N TRP A 105 -19.81 16.73 7.92
CA TRP A 105 -18.63 16.23 7.23
C TRP A 105 -17.84 15.17 8.00
N GLU A 106 -18.24 14.83 9.24
CA GLU A 106 -17.52 13.87 10.09
C GLU A 106 -17.36 12.51 9.38
N SER A 107 -18.47 11.94 8.89
CA SER A 107 -18.46 10.67 8.15
C SER A 107 -17.57 10.70 6.89
N TYR A 108 -17.46 11.86 6.24
CA TYR A 108 -16.57 12.06 5.09
C TYR A 108 -15.09 12.02 5.50
N PHE A 109 -14.72 12.68 6.61
CA PHE A 109 -13.34 12.67 7.10
C PHE A 109 -12.94 11.31 7.70
N GLU A 110 -13.83 10.62 8.39
CA GLU A 110 -13.61 9.23 8.85
C GLU A 110 -13.35 8.29 7.68
N LYS A 111 -14.19 8.35 6.63
CA LYS A 111 -13.99 7.54 5.42
C LYS A 111 -12.66 7.84 4.74
N ARG A 112 -12.19 9.08 4.78
CA ARG A 112 -10.84 9.43 4.29
C ARG A 112 -9.73 8.86 5.17
N LEU A 113 -9.91 8.85 6.50
CA LEU A 113 -8.97 8.25 7.43
C LEU A 113 -8.81 6.75 7.16
N ASP A 114 -9.89 6.02 6.87
CA ASP A 114 -9.83 4.61 6.46
C ASP A 114 -8.85 4.39 5.31
N TYR A 115 -9.00 5.17 4.23
CA TYR A 115 -8.11 5.06 3.05
C TYR A 115 -6.65 5.39 3.37
N LEU A 116 -6.41 6.39 4.23
CA LEU A 116 -5.04 6.77 4.63
C LEU A 116 -4.40 5.70 5.54
N TRP A 117 -5.20 5.08 6.40
CA TRP A 117 -4.70 4.14 7.38
C TRP A 117 -4.43 2.76 6.79
N ILE A 118 -5.22 2.33 5.80
CA ILE A 118 -4.94 1.12 5.02
C ILE A 118 -3.60 1.23 4.27
N GLU A 119 -3.14 2.43 3.93
CA GLU A 119 -1.86 2.61 3.22
C GLU A 119 -0.68 2.85 4.15
N SER A 120 -0.88 3.51 5.29
CA SER A 120 0.21 3.87 6.20
C SER A 120 0.56 2.72 7.15
N LEU A 121 1.86 2.55 7.44
CA LEU A 121 2.31 1.55 8.41
C LEU A 121 1.74 1.82 9.82
N GLN A 122 1.68 3.08 10.22
CA GLN A 122 1.12 3.48 11.51
C GLN A 122 -0.39 3.20 11.59
N GLY A 123 -1.14 3.53 10.53
CA GLY A 123 -2.58 3.25 10.45
C GLY A 123 -2.86 1.74 10.50
N ARG A 124 -2.14 0.93 9.70
CA ARG A 124 -2.25 -0.54 9.74
C ARG A 124 -1.99 -1.12 11.12
N ARG A 125 -1.00 -0.60 11.86
CA ARG A 125 -0.75 -1.00 13.25
C ARG A 125 -1.93 -0.67 14.15
N LYS A 126 -2.47 0.55 14.07
CA LYS A 126 -3.65 0.94 14.85
C LYS A 126 -4.87 0.07 14.55
N ILE A 127 -5.16 -0.17 13.27
CA ILE A 127 -6.24 -1.06 12.82
C ILE A 127 -6.05 -2.47 13.40
N ALA A 128 -4.86 -3.04 13.27
CA ALA A 128 -4.58 -4.37 13.79
C ALA A 128 -4.74 -4.45 15.32
N THR A 129 -4.43 -3.38 16.04
CA THR A 129 -4.66 -3.28 17.48
C THR A 129 -6.15 -3.22 17.81
N LEU A 130 -6.92 -2.37 17.13
CA LEU A 130 -8.37 -2.28 17.31
C LEU A 130 -9.07 -3.60 17.00
N TRP A 131 -8.68 -4.26 15.91
CA TRP A 131 -9.20 -5.56 15.48
C TRP A 131 -9.07 -6.63 16.58
N ARG A 132 -7.88 -6.71 17.21
CA ARG A 132 -7.63 -7.63 18.32
C ARG A 132 -8.41 -7.22 19.58
N LYS A 133 -8.40 -5.93 19.93
CA LYS A 133 -9.10 -5.41 21.11
C LYS A 133 -10.61 -5.65 21.05
N GLN A 134 -11.20 -5.61 19.87
CA GLN A 134 -12.62 -5.86 19.64
C GLN A 134 -12.96 -7.34 19.43
N ASN A 135 -12.00 -8.27 19.56
CA ASN A 135 -12.21 -9.69 19.24
C ASN A 135 -12.86 -9.92 17.87
N GLN A 136 -12.56 -9.04 16.91
CA GLN A 136 -13.12 -9.06 15.55
C GLN A 136 -14.65 -8.90 15.50
N ILE A 137 -15.25 -8.35 16.55
CA ILE A 137 -16.69 -8.13 16.68
C ILE A 137 -16.99 -6.63 16.57
N CYS A 138 -18.05 -6.30 15.83
CA CYS A 138 -18.58 -4.96 15.77
C CYS A 138 -19.30 -4.64 17.09
N PRO A 139 -18.94 -3.56 17.81
CA PRO A 139 -19.55 -3.23 19.10
C PRO A 139 -20.99 -2.74 18.99
N LEU A 140 -21.48 -2.39 17.78
CA LEU A 140 -22.86 -1.94 17.59
C LEU A 140 -23.83 -3.10 17.33
N CYS A 141 -23.48 -4.07 16.48
CA CYS A 141 -24.37 -5.17 16.13
C CYS A 141 -23.98 -6.52 16.75
N GLY A 142 -22.81 -6.63 17.38
CA GLY A 142 -22.32 -7.87 17.98
C GLY A 142 -21.86 -8.93 16.98
N LEU A 143 -21.97 -8.67 15.67
CA LEU A 143 -21.54 -9.60 14.63
C LEU A 143 -20.04 -9.48 14.32
N ARG A 144 -19.45 -10.58 13.86
CA ARG A 144 -18.05 -10.61 13.43
C ARG A 144 -17.82 -9.81 12.14
N PHE A 145 -16.64 -9.24 12.00
CA PHE A 145 -16.15 -8.71 10.74
C PHE A 145 -15.74 -9.85 9.81
N THR A 146 -16.11 -9.74 8.54
CA THR A 146 -15.74 -10.68 7.46
C THR A 146 -15.08 -9.92 6.32
N GLN A 147 -14.43 -10.64 5.39
CA GLN A 147 -13.87 -10.00 4.19
C GLN A 147 -14.94 -9.28 3.35
N GLU A 148 -16.17 -9.81 3.34
CA GLU A 148 -17.30 -9.25 2.61
C GLU A 148 -17.86 -7.98 3.26
N THR A 149 -18.03 -8.01 4.58
CA THR A 149 -18.64 -6.90 5.33
C THR A 149 -17.66 -5.73 5.52
N GLY A 150 -16.37 -6.02 5.65
CA GLY A 150 -15.35 -5.01 5.90
C GLY A 150 -15.60 -4.23 7.20
N TRP A 151 -14.95 -3.06 7.31
CA TRP A 151 -15.05 -2.20 8.47
C TRP A 151 -14.75 -0.74 8.09
N ASN A 152 -15.26 0.19 8.90
CA ASN A 152 -14.90 1.61 8.90
C ASN A 152 -14.42 2.02 10.30
N ILE A 153 -13.49 2.96 10.35
CA ILE A 153 -13.05 3.60 11.60
C ILE A 153 -14.11 4.62 12.01
N HIS A 154 -14.37 4.66 13.31
CA HIS A 154 -15.25 5.62 13.94
C HIS A 154 -14.60 6.25 15.16
N HIS A 155 -14.82 7.54 15.33
CA HIS A 155 -14.45 8.31 16.51
C HIS A 155 -15.59 8.34 17.53
N ARG A 156 -15.37 7.83 18.74
CA ARG A 156 -16.34 7.90 19.85
C ARG A 156 -16.67 9.35 20.21
N ILE A 157 -15.63 10.17 20.31
CA ILE A 157 -15.71 11.62 20.42
C ILE A 157 -15.27 12.17 19.07
N LYS A 158 -16.20 12.83 18.38
CA LYS A 158 -15.96 13.45 17.06
C LYS A 158 -14.78 14.41 17.11
N LYS A 159 -14.08 14.58 15.98
CA LYS A 159 -12.95 15.52 15.92
C LYS A 159 -13.36 16.96 16.22
N ILE A 160 -14.53 17.37 15.74
CA ILE A 160 -15.12 18.68 16.04
C ILE A 160 -15.34 18.92 17.54
N LEU A 161 -15.58 17.86 18.32
CA LEU A 161 -15.77 17.91 19.78
C LEU A 161 -14.46 17.71 20.55
N GLY A 162 -13.30 17.81 19.88
CA GLY A 162 -11.98 17.67 20.49
C GLY A 162 -11.46 16.23 20.59
N GLY A 163 -12.13 15.26 19.99
CA GLY A 163 -11.66 13.87 19.97
C GLY A 163 -10.46 13.67 19.03
N GLY A 164 -9.42 12.98 19.52
CA GLY A 164 -8.23 12.68 18.74
C GLY A 164 -8.23 11.31 18.10
N ASP A 165 -7.08 10.93 17.52
CA ASP A 165 -6.86 9.63 16.86
C ASP A 165 -6.24 8.59 17.80
N GLU A 166 -6.47 8.72 19.12
CA GLU A 166 -6.01 7.77 20.13
C GLU A 166 -6.80 6.46 20.05
N LEU A 167 -6.15 5.33 20.34
CA LEU A 167 -6.81 4.01 20.30
C LEU A 167 -8.00 3.87 21.27
N THR A 168 -8.07 4.73 22.30
CA THR A 168 -9.19 4.80 23.24
C THR A 168 -10.42 5.46 22.63
N ASN A 169 -10.22 6.44 21.73
CA ASN A 169 -11.28 7.18 21.06
C ASN A 169 -11.76 6.50 19.77
N LEU A 170 -11.12 5.42 19.34
CA LEU A 170 -11.39 4.79 18.05
C LEU A 170 -12.08 3.45 18.18
N LEU A 171 -12.91 3.15 17.18
CA LEU A 171 -13.63 1.90 17.03
C LEU A 171 -13.62 1.46 15.57
N LEU A 172 -13.67 0.16 15.34
CA LEU A 172 -14.04 -0.41 14.06
C LEU A 172 -15.53 -0.75 14.10
N LEU A 173 -16.27 -0.32 13.08
CA LEU A 173 -17.69 -0.60 12.90
C LEU A 173 -17.94 -1.20 11.52
N HIS A 174 -19.01 -1.97 11.34
CA HIS A 174 -19.44 -2.34 9.98
C HIS A 174 -19.87 -1.09 9.22
N PRO A 175 -19.70 -1.03 7.89
CA PRO A 175 -20.10 0.13 7.09
C PRO A 175 -21.58 0.52 7.20
N ASN A 176 -22.47 -0.45 7.44
CA ASN A 176 -23.89 -0.17 7.71
C ASN A 176 -24.10 0.40 9.12
N CYS A 177 -23.49 -0.22 10.14
CA CYS A 177 -23.61 0.23 11.53
C CYS A 177 -23.03 1.64 11.71
N HIS A 178 -21.91 1.93 11.04
CA HIS A 178 -21.29 3.26 10.98
C HIS A 178 -22.26 4.31 10.44
N ARG A 179 -22.90 4.03 9.29
CA ARG A 179 -23.91 4.93 8.70
C ARG A 179 -25.13 5.12 9.58
N GLN A 180 -25.63 4.05 10.20
CA GLN A 180 -26.79 4.11 11.10
C GLN A 180 -26.49 4.98 12.33
N LEU A 181 -25.29 4.86 12.89
CA LEU A 181 -24.87 5.67 14.04
C LEU A 181 -24.88 7.16 13.69
N HIS A 182 -24.24 7.56 12.59
CA HIS A 182 -24.25 8.96 12.13
C HIS A 182 -25.65 9.47 11.79
N ALA A 183 -26.52 8.63 11.22
CA ALA A 183 -27.90 9.01 10.91
C ALA A 183 -28.73 9.26 12.19
N ASN A 184 -28.56 8.42 13.20
CA ASN A 184 -29.26 8.57 14.48
C ASN A 184 -28.79 9.81 15.24
N GLU A 185 -27.49 10.10 15.21
CA GLU A 185 -26.93 11.31 15.83
C GLU A 185 -27.38 12.60 15.14
N ALA A 186 -27.58 12.58 13.81
CA ALA A 186 -28.07 13.73 13.06
C ALA A 186 -29.56 14.01 13.28
N GLY A 187 -30.36 12.97 13.61
CA GLY A 187 -31.79 13.11 13.91
C GLY A 187 -32.09 13.42 15.38
N SER A 188 -31.09 13.42 16.26
CA SER A 188 -31.24 13.73 17.70
C SER A 188 -30.79 15.16 18.05
N GLN A 189 -30.55 16.01 17.05
CA GLN A 189 -30.15 17.41 17.19
C GLN A 189 -31.28 18.35 16.76
#